data_AF-A0A848CTT7-F1
#
_entry.id   AF-A0A848CTT7-F1
#
_cell.length_a   1.000
_cell.length_b   1.000
_cell.length_c   1.000
_cell.angle_alpha   90.00
_cell.angle_beta   90.00
_cell.angle_gamma   90.00
#
_symmetry.space_group_name_H-M   'P 1'
#
loop_
_entity.id
_entity.type
_entity.pdbx_description
1 polymer ?
#
loop_
_entity_poly.entity_id
_entity_poly.type
_entity_poly.pdbx_seq_one_letter_code
_entity_poly.pdbx_strand_id
1 'polypeptide(L)'
;MARNSKNNSNMNMEERGRKGGEATARSHNKDFYEEIGRKGGEATAHSHNKDFYEEIGRKGGEATAHSHNKDFYEEIGRKGGEATAHSHNK
;
A
#
# COMPACT_ATOMS: atom_id res chain seq x y z
N MET A 1 -29.28 -19.38 -28.04
CA MET A 1 -28.49 -18.13 -27.96
C MET A 1 -27.06 -18.50 -27.59
N ALA A 2 -26.12 -18.54 -28.55
CA ALA A 2 -24.75 -18.98 -28.29
C ALA A 2 -23.74 -18.26 -29.20
N ARG A 3 -23.36 -17.03 -28.85
CA ARG A 3 -22.16 -16.36 -29.38
C ARG A 3 -21.66 -15.33 -28.37
N ASN A 4 -20.80 -15.73 -27.42
CA ASN A 4 -19.98 -14.76 -26.69
C ASN A 4 -18.62 -15.31 -26.22
N SER A 5 -18.00 -16.21 -27.00
CA SER A 5 -16.71 -16.84 -26.61
C SER A 5 -15.51 -16.44 -27.48
N LYS A 6 -15.68 -15.51 -28.44
CA LYS A 6 -14.61 -15.13 -29.38
C LYS A 6 -13.93 -13.79 -29.12
N ASN A 7 -14.46 -12.97 -28.19
CA ASN A 7 -13.88 -11.65 -27.86
C ASN A 7 -13.00 -11.66 -26.59
N ASN A 8 -12.96 -12.77 -25.85
CA ASN A 8 -12.19 -12.88 -24.60
C ASN A 8 -10.78 -13.44 -24.84
N SER A 9 -10.52 -14.01 -26.01
CA SER A 9 -9.30 -14.76 -26.34
C SER A 9 -8.12 -13.89 -26.80
N ASN A 10 -8.36 -12.61 -27.10
CA ASN A 10 -7.35 -11.66 -27.62
C ASN A 10 -7.05 -10.49 -26.67
N MET A 11 -7.49 -10.55 -25.41
CA MET A 11 -7.17 -9.51 -24.43
C MET A 11 -5.75 -9.70 -23.87
N ASN A 12 -4.97 -8.61 -23.82
CA ASN A 12 -3.66 -8.60 -23.19
C ASN A 12 -3.77 -8.91 -21.68
N MET A 13 -2.72 -9.48 -21.08
CA MET A 13 -2.65 -9.78 -19.64
C MET A 13 -2.94 -8.55 -18.77
N GLU A 14 -2.47 -7.38 -19.19
CA GLU A 14 -2.76 -6.10 -18.54
C GLU A 14 -4.26 -5.82 -18.51
N GLU A 15 -4.95 -6.00 -19.64
CA GLU A 15 -6.39 -5.76 -19.74
C GLU A 15 -7.19 -6.76 -18.89
N ARG A 16 -6.71 -8.00 -18.80
CA ARG A 16 -7.28 -9.03 -17.92
C ARG A 16 -7.11 -8.65 -16.45
N GLY A 17 -5.93 -8.18 -16.06
CA GLY A 17 -5.65 -7.69 -14.70
C GLY A 17 -6.54 -6.51 -14.33
N ARG A 18 -6.65 -5.52 -15.23
CA ARG A 18 -7.53 -4.36 -15.06
C ARG A 18 -8.99 -4.77 -14.90
N LYS A 19 -9.53 -5.60 -15.81
CA LYS A 19 -10.92 -6.08 -15.74
C LYS A 19 -11.20 -6.90 -14.48
N GLY A 20 -10.24 -7.71 -14.04
CA GLY A 20 -10.32 -8.43 -12.77
C GLY A 20 -10.40 -7.48 -11.58
N GLY A 21 -9.52 -6.47 -11.53
CA GLY A 21 -9.54 -5.45 -10.48
C GLY A 21 -10.83 -4.63 -10.46
N GLU A 22 -11.33 -4.22 -11.63
CA GLU A 22 -12.61 -3.50 -11.76
C GLU A 22 -13.80 -4.36 -11.30
N ALA A 23 -13.81 -5.65 -11.61
CA ALA A 23 -14.86 -6.56 -11.15
C ALA A 23 -14.85 -6.69 -9.63
N THR A 24 -13.67 -6.94 -9.03
CA THR A 24 -13.48 -7.03 -7.58
C THR A 24 -13.89 -5.73 -6.86
N ALA A 25 -13.51 -4.58 -7.41
CA ALA A 25 -13.86 -3.27 -6.84
C ALA A 25 -15.36 -2.97 -6.89
N ARG A 26 -16.09 -3.54 -7.86
CA ARG A 26 -17.56 -3.40 -7.95
C ARG A 26 -18.29 -4.36 -7.02
N SER A 27 -17.71 -5.52 -6.70
CA SER A 27 -18.36 -6.57 -5.90
C SER A 27 -18.09 -6.48 -4.41
N HIS A 28 -17.10 -5.69 -3.98
CA HIS A 28 -16.63 -5.67 -2.60
C HIS A 28 -16.63 -4.27 -2.00
N ASN A 29 -16.85 -4.22 -0.68
CA ASN A 29 -16.89 -2.99 0.11
C ASN A 29 -15.57 -2.76 0.87
N LYS A 30 -15.52 -1.71 1.68
CA LYS A 30 -14.36 -1.36 2.50
C LYS A 30 -13.91 -2.51 3.41
N ASP A 31 -14.84 -3.19 4.08
CA ASP A 31 -14.54 -4.26 5.04
C ASP A 31 -13.78 -5.42 4.39
N PHE A 32 -14.12 -5.76 3.15
CA PHE A 32 -13.38 -6.78 2.39
C PHE A 32 -11.89 -6.41 2.23
N TYR A 33 -11.61 -5.16 1.86
CA TYR A 33 -10.22 -4.69 1.68
C TYR A 33 -9.45 -4.61 2.99
N GLU A 34 -10.12 -4.22 4.07
CA GLU A 34 -9.54 -4.25 5.42
C GLU A 34 -9.21 -5.67 5.86
N GLU A 35 -10.11 -6.63 5.61
CA GLU A 35 -9.91 -8.03 5.96
C GLU A 35 -8.72 -8.65 5.22
N ILE A 36 -8.64 -8.47 3.88
CA ILE A 36 -7.50 -9.01 3.11
C ILE A 36 -6.19 -8.30 3.47
N GLY A 37 -6.23 -7.00 3.79
CA GLY A 37 -5.07 -6.25 4.27
C GLY A 37 -4.57 -6.79 5.61
N ARG A 38 -5.48 -7.03 6.57
CA ARG A 38 -5.15 -7.64 7.86
C ARG A 38 -4.54 -9.03 7.68
N LYS A 39 -5.17 -9.90 6.88
CA LYS A 39 -4.65 -11.25 6.58
C LYS A 39 -3.25 -11.20 5.97
N GLY A 40 -3.01 -10.27 5.04
CA GLY A 40 -1.69 -10.05 4.46
C GLY A 40 -0.66 -9.63 5.51
N GLY A 41 -1.00 -8.66 6.36
CA GLY A 41 -0.14 -8.19 7.45
C GLY A 41 0.19 -9.29 8.46
N GLU A 42 -0.80 -10.08 8.89
CA GLU A 42 -0.62 -11.22 9.79
C GLU A 42 0.31 -12.29 9.19
N ALA A 43 0.11 -12.62 7.91
CA ALA A 43 0.97 -13.56 7.20
C ALA A 43 2.42 -13.07 7.12
N THR A 44 2.64 -11.78 6.81
CA THR A 44 3.97 -11.17 6.80
C THR A 44 4.59 -11.18 8.20
N ALA A 45 3.84 -10.80 9.24
CA ALA A 45 4.31 -10.79 10.62
C ALA A 45 4.67 -12.19 11.14
N HIS A 46 3.96 -13.23 10.70
CA HIS A 46 4.27 -14.61 11.07
C HIS A 46 5.50 -15.17 10.34
N SER A 47 5.72 -14.76 9.09
CA SER A 47 6.78 -15.30 8.23
C SER A 47 8.13 -14.59 8.37
N HIS A 48 8.16 -13.36 8.91
CA HIS A 48 9.36 -12.53 8.94
C HIS A 48 9.77 -12.17 10.37
N ASN A 49 11.07 -12.03 10.57
CA ASN A 49 11.69 -11.67 11.84
C ASN A 49 12.05 -10.18 11.91
N LYS A 50 12.71 -9.76 12.99
CA LYS A 50 13.16 -8.38 13.21
C LYS A 50 14.05 -7.86 12.07
N ASP A 51 15.00 -8.68 11.59
CA ASP A 51 15.98 -8.26 10.58
C ASP A 51 15.30 -7.85 9.26
N PHE A 52 14.23 -8.55 8.88
CA PHE A 52 13.42 -8.17 7.72
C PHE A 52 12.84 -6.75 7.85
N TYR A 53 12.27 -6.41 9.00
CA TYR A 53 11.70 -5.10 9.24
C TYR A 53 12.76 -4.00 9.31
N GLU A 54 13.94 -4.31 9.88
CA GLU A 54 15.09 -3.41 9.86
C GLU A 54 15.57 -3.14 8.43
N GLU A 55 15.65 -4.18 7.60
CA GLU A 55 16.10 -4.05 6.22
C GLU A 55 15.15 -3.18 5.39
N ILE A 56 13.84 -3.43 5.45
CA ILE A 56 12.86 -2.61 4.70
C ILE A 56 12.80 -1.18 5.25
N GLY A 57 12.96 -0.99 6.56
CA GLY A 57 13.05 0.33 7.18
C GLY A 57 14.26 1.10 6.70
N ARG A 58 15.44 0.47 6.66
CA ARG A 58 16.67 1.05 6.10
C ARG A 58 16.49 1.44 4.63
N LYS A 59 15.96 0.53 3.80
CA LYS A 59 15.70 0.80 2.37
C LYS A 59 14.76 2.00 2.18
N GLY A 60 13.69 2.09 2.98
CA GLY A 60 12.78 3.24 2.95
C GLY A 60 13.46 4.55 3.37
N GLY A 61 14.29 4.51 4.40
CA GLY A 61 15.10 5.65 4.84
C GLY A 61 16.08 6.13 3.78
N GLU A 62 16.83 5.21 3.17
CA GLU A 62 17.78 5.51 2.08
C GLU A 62 17.08 6.12 0.86
N ALA A 63 15.94 5.56 0.44
CA ALA A 63 15.14 6.10 -0.67
C ALA A 63 14.64 7.53 -0.36
N THR A 64 14.21 7.77 0.89
CA THR A 64 13.77 9.10 1.33
C THR A 64 14.93 10.09 1.31
N ALA A 65 16.08 9.70 1.87
CA ALA A 65 17.28 10.53 1.91
C ALA A 65 17.83 10.86 0.52
N HIS A 66 17.69 9.94 -0.44
CA HIS A 66 18.11 10.18 -1.81
C HIS A 66 17.17 11.13 -2.57
N SER A 67 15.88 11.12 -2.24
CA SER A 67 14.84 11.88 -2.98
C SER A 67 14.53 13.27 -2.40
N HIS A 68 14.94 13.56 -1.16
CA HIS A 68 14.55 14.76 -0.45
C HIS A 68 15.73 15.63 -0.02
N ASN A 69 15.48 16.94 0.05
CA ASN A 69 16.44 17.96 0.46
C ASN A 69 16.23 18.38 1.93
N LYS A 70 17.02 19.36 2.38
CA LYS A 70 16.94 19.90 3.75
C LYS A 70 15.55 20.43 4.11
N ASP A 71 14.89 21.13 3.20
CA ASP A 71 13.59 21.78 3.45
C ASP A 71 12.51 20.74 3.80
N PHE A 72 12.54 19.58 3.14
CA PHE A 72 11.65 18.46 3.48
C PHE A 72 11.83 18.00 4.92
N TYR A 73 13.07 17.83 5.38
CA TYR A 73 13.36 17.42 6.76
C TYR A 73 12.94 18.48 7.79
N GLU A 74 13.10 19.75 7.46
CA GLU A 74 12.61 20.86 8.30
C GLU A 74 11.07 20.84 8.39
N GLU A 75 10.37 20.60 7.28
CA GLU A 75 8.91 20.55 7.26
C GLU A 75 8.36 19.38 8.10
N ILE A 76 8.88 18.16 7.92
CA ILE A 76 8.42 17.00 8.70
C ILE A 76 8.77 17.14 10.18
N GLY A 77 9.92 17.75 10.50
CA GLY A 77 10.32 18.05 11.87
C GLY A 77 9.36 19.03 12.54
N ARG A 78 8.99 20.11 11.84
CA ARG A 78 7.98 21.07 12.33
C ARG A 78 6.63 20.38 12.55
N LYS A 79 6.14 19.61 11.58
CA LYS A 79 4.87 18.88 11.71
C LYS A 79 4.87 17.92 12.90
N GLY A 80 5.97 17.20 13.13
CA GLY A 80 6.11 16.31 14.29
C GLY A 80 6.11 17.06 15.62
N GLY A 81 6.76 18.23 15.67
CA GLY A 81 6.74 19.12 16.83
C GLY A 81 5.34 19.65 17.15
N GLU A 82 4.61 20.13 16.15
CA GLU A 82 3.23 20.63 16.29
C GLU A 82 2.27 19.53 16.79
N ALA A 83 2.35 18.32 16.21
CA ALA A 83 1.55 17.17 16.64
C ALA A 83 1.79 16.82 18.12
N THR A 84 3.06 16.88 18.55
CA THR A 84 3.45 16.63 19.95
C THR A 84 2.98 17.74 20.88
N ALA A 85 3.03 19.00 20.45
CA ALA A 85 2.55 20.13 21.22
C ALA A 85 1.03 20.07 21.45
N HIS A 86 0.27 19.66 20.43
CA HIS A 86 -1.18 19.48 20.54
C HIS A 86 -1.59 18.33 21.48
N SER A 87 -0.75 17.30 21.66
CA SER A 87 -1.05 16.18 22.56
C SER A 87 -0.77 16.48 24.04
N HIS A 88 0.12 17.42 24.35
CA HIS A 88 0.49 17.81 25.73
C HIS A 88 -0.35 18.95 26.31
N ASN A 89 -1.22 19.58 25.51
CA ASN A 89 -2.07 20.69 25.94
C ASN A 89 -3.52 20.24 26.20
N LYS A 90 -3.70 19.00 26.65
CA LYS A 90 -5.01 18.37 26.93
C LYS A 90 -5.03 17.70 28.29
#